data_AF-A0A6P5KQ90-F1
#
_entry.id   AF-A0A6P5KQ90-F1
#
_cell.length_a   1.000
_cell.length_b   1.000
_cell.length_c   1.000
_cell.angle_alpha   90.00
_cell.angle_beta   90.00
_cell.angle_gamma   90.00
#
_symmetry.space_group_name_H-M   'P 1'
#
loop_
_entity.id
_entity.type
_entity.pdbx_description
1 polymer ?
#
loop_
_entity_poly.entity_id
_entity_poly.type
_entity_poly.pdbx_seq_one_letter_code
_entity_poly.pdbx_strand_id
1 'polypeptide(L)'
;MASLRTEDSGASAKGSRPGSGVGEAPPAEKLEEAVERLQRENRRLREQAPRAAALCGLYHEAVQQLSFLRGQLASRDALVARLRASLAAYESSGSEVGPGPAPSLVDGLVEQVARLKEQLREQESSARTREDRLGQEVQKLNQQLEEKESELQRLLMEPRHEREREILLLQRSLAEKEKAQATSEVLCRSLTDETHQLRRTLAATAEMCQHLVKCLDEKQRSGAHREEKPALERSNKLQFPEGDVSVHAIICKLQEENRLLKQKVVHVEDLNAKWQKYDASRDEYVKGLHLQLKELKVLPEQGLPMSPELMQKEIFRLNKLLEEKMADCLKVKRELEDIKKAKDGDSERIQMLEQQVLVYKDDFTSERADRERAQSRIQELKEKVASLQHQISRRQELRETKGPCRIHTGHKNHPQRLETDVAEVLLRADTSSTRRPVLQPEQPEADRGISGPDLRGQGQGDLHCPHCMRFFHDEEGEEFLRHVSECCQ
;
A
#
# COMPACT_ATOMS: atom_id res chain seq x y z
N MET A 1 -20.74 -4.10 69.04
CA MET A 1 -19.73 -5.18 68.93
C MET A 1 -18.71 -4.75 67.89
N ALA A 2 -17.43 -4.76 68.27
CA ALA A 2 -16.17 -4.76 67.49
C ALA A 2 -15.97 -3.70 66.39
N SER A 3 -14.80 -3.12 66.16
CA SER A 3 -13.55 -2.90 66.91
C SER A 3 -12.72 -2.03 65.95
N LEU A 4 -12.54 -0.74 66.23
CA LEU A 4 -11.64 0.12 65.43
C LEU A 4 -10.36 0.30 66.22
N ARG A 5 -9.27 -0.28 65.70
CA ARG A 5 -7.92 -0.14 66.23
C ARG A 5 -7.38 1.24 65.86
N THR A 6 -7.03 1.98 66.89
CA THR A 6 -6.14 3.14 66.89
C THR A 6 -4.69 2.65 66.81
N GLU A 7 -3.91 3.19 65.89
CA GLU A 7 -2.44 3.09 65.95
C GLU A 7 -1.82 4.49 66.09
N ASP A 8 -0.99 4.56 67.13
CA ASP A 8 -0.19 5.68 67.62
C ASP A 8 0.77 6.22 66.57
N SER A 9 0.86 7.55 66.50
CA SER A 9 2.01 8.25 65.93
C SER A 9 2.78 8.94 67.04
N GLY A 10 3.83 8.29 67.52
CA GLY A 10 4.78 8.84 68.48
C GLY A 10 5.61 9.98 67.87
N ALA A 11 5.39 11.20 68.34
CA ALA A 11 6.25 12.34 68.08
C ALA A 11 7.39 12.37 69.12
N SER A 12 8.62 12.06 68.69
CA SER A 12 9.83 12.26 69.48
C SER A 12 10.53 13.52 68.99
N ALA A 13 10.35 14.61 69.73
CA ALA A 13 11.06 15.87 69.52
C ALA A 13 12.42 15.82 70.22
N LYS A 14 13.51 15.88 69.45
CA LYS A 14 14.84 16.27 69.94
C LYS A 14 15.32 17.47 69.14
N GLY A 15 15.54 18.58 69.84
CA GLY A 15 16.10 19.79 69.29
C GLY A 15 17.59 19.67 68.99
N SER A 16 18.05 20.43 68.00
CA SER A 16 19.42 20.92 67.88
C SER A 16 19.42 22.21 67.07
N ARG A 17 20.23 23.16 67.56
CA ARG A 17 20.35 24.59 67.21
C ARG A 17 20.54 24.88 65.71
N PRO A 18 20.17 26.09 65.23
CA PRO A 18 20.52 26.53 63.89
C PRO A 18 21.98 26.98 63.87
N GLY A 19 22.84 26.21 63.22
CA GLY A 19 24.14 26.68 62.76
C GLY A 19 23.94 27.55 61.53
N SER A 20 24.51 28.76 61.56
CA SER A 20 24.66 29.66 60.42
C SER A 20 25.45 28.95 59.30
N GLY A 21 24.71 28.32 58.40
CA GLY A 21 25.22 27.72 57.17
C GLY A 21 24.86 28.63 56.01
N VAL A 22 25.89 29.20 55.40
CA VAL A 22 25.89 29.92 54.14
C VAL A 22 24.94 29.26 53.14
N GLY A 23 24.05 30.05 52.55
CA GLY A 23 23.12 29.60 51.52
C GLY A 23 23.87 29.10 50.29
N GLU A 24 24.12 27.79 50.23
CA GLU A 24 24.34 27.08 48.98
C GLU A 24 22.97 26.96 48.30
N ALA A 25 22.79 27.73 47.23
CA ALA A 25 21.70 27.50 46.30
C ALA A 25 21.71 26.02 45.90
N PRO A 26 20.59 25.30 45.99
CA PRO A 26 20.55 23.91 45.56
C PRO A 26 21.02 23.84 44.11
N PRO A 27 21.86 22.85 43.74
CA PRO A 27 22.32 22.70 42.36
C PRO A 27 21.10 22.64 41.44
N ALA A 28 21.16 23.35 40.31
CA ALA A 28 20.03 23.58 39.42
C ALA A 28 19.22 22.30 39.10
N GLU A 29 19.91 21.17 39.00
CA GLU A 29 19.34 19.83 38.80
C GLU A 29 18.38 19.37 39.91
N LYS A 30 18.68 19.65 41.20
CA LYS A 30 17.78 19.32 42.31
C LYS A 30 16.53 20.20 42.32
N LEU A 31 16.67 21.45 41.86
CA LEU A 31 15.56 22.37 41.72
C LEU A 31 14.65 21.91 40.56
N GLU A 32 15.25 21.48 39.45
CA GLU A 32 14.55 20.95 38.28
C GLU A 32 13.77 19.67 38.62
N GLU A 33 14.40 18.71 39.32
CA GLU A 33 13.72 17.49 39.77
C GLU A 33 12.55 17.77 40.73
N ALA A 34 12.70 18.75 41.63
CA ALA A 34 11.63 19.18 42.54
C ALA A 34 10.48 19.85 41.77
N VAL A 35 10.78 20.66 40.76
CA VAL A 35 9.78 21.29 39.89
C VAL A 35 9.02 20.23 39.09
N GLU A 36 9.71 19.25 38.50
CA GLU A 36 9.05 18.14 37.79
C GLU A 36 8.15 17.30 38.70
N ARG A 37 8.60 17.05 39.94
CA ARG A 37 7.82 16.35 40.96
C ARG A 37 6.55 17.11 41.32
N LEU A 38 6.64 18.41 41.56
CA LEU A 38 5.49 19.28 41.81
C LEU A 38 4.58 19.35 40.59
N GLN A 39 5.10 19.38 39.37
CA GLN A 39 4.29 19.35 38.16
C GLN A 39 3.52 18.03 37.98
N ARG A 40 4.14 16.89 38.32
CA ARG A 40 3.46 15.59 38.34
C ARG A 40 2.34 15.54 39.38
N GLU A 41 2.60 16.04 40.57
CA GLU A 41 1.59 16.12 41.64
C GLU A 41 0.45 17.08 41.29
N ASN A 42 0.77 18.25 40.71
CA ASN A 42 -0.22 19.22 40.28
C ASN A 42 -1.13 18.65 39.17
N ARG A 43 -0.56 17.86 38.23
CA ARG A 43 -1.34 17.11 37.24
C ARG A 43 -2.28 16.11 37.91
N ARG A 44 -1.78 15.30 38.84
CA ARG A 44 -2.58 14.33 39.59
C ARG A 44 -3.72 14.98 40.38
N LEU A 45 -3.47 16.11 41.03
CA LEU A 45 -4.50 16.85 41.78
C LEU A 45 -5.54 17.47 40.85
N ARG A 46 -5.13 17.99 39.68
CA ARG A 46 -6.06 18.50 38.66
C ARG A 46 -6.97 17.39 38.11
N GLU A 47 -6.45 16.18 37.93
CA GLU A 47 -7.25 15.01 37.53
C GLU A 47 -8.21 14.55 38.63
N GLN A 48 -7.85 14.74 39.91
CA GLN A 48 -8.70 14.37 41.06
C GLN A 48 -9.77 15.41 41.40
N ALA A 49 -9.53 16.69 41.13
CA ALA A 49 -10.47 17.79 41.37
C ALA A 49 -11.90 17.56 40.81
N PRO A 50 -12.10 17.11 39.54
CA PRO A 50 -13.44 16.86 39.02
C PRO A 50 -14.14 15.69 39.74
N ARG A 51 -13.39 14.68 40.20
CA ARG A 51 -13.96 13.56 40.97
C ARG A 51 -14.45 14.02 42.34
N ALA A 52 -13.66 14.86 43.02
CA ALA A 52 -14.07 15.46 44.28
C ALA A 52 -15.30 16.37 44.10
N ALA A 53 -15.34 17.18 43.04
CA ALA A 53 -16.49 18.03 42.71
C ALA A 53 -17.76 17.21 42.42
N ALA A 54 -17.64 16.09 41.68
CA ALA A 54 -18.75 15.18 41.42
C ALA A 54 -19.30 14.56 42.71
N LEU A 55 -18.43 14.10 43.62
CA LEU A 55 -18.84 13.57 44.92
C LEU A 55 -19.54 14.62 45.78
N CYS A 56 -19.06 15.86 45.78
CA CYS A 56 -19.74 16.96 46.44
C CYS A 56 -21.14 17.20 45.84
N GLY A 57 -21.28 17.14 44.51
CA GLY A 57 -22.59 17.27 43.85
C GLY A 57 -23.59 16.20 44.30
N LEU A 58 -23.16 14.93 44.29
CA LEU A 58 -23.98 13.80 44.74
C LEU A 58 -24.38 13.91 46.21
N TYR A 59 -23.48 14.37 47.07
CA TYR A 59 -23.79 14.60 48.48
C TYR A 59 -24.89 15.66 48.67
N HIS A 60 -24.79 16.79 47.97
CA HIS A 60 -25.82 17.84 48.05
C HIS A 60 -27.17 17.37 47.50
N GLU A 61 -27.16 16.59 46.41
CA GLU A 61 -28.37 16.00 45.83
C GLU A 61 -29.04 15.03 46.82
N ALA A 62 -28.26 14.15 47.46
CA ALA A 62 -28.78 13.25 48.49
C ALA A 62 -29.39 14.01 49.67
N VAL A 63 -28.76 15.10 50.12
CA VAL A 63 -29.29 15.95 51.20
C VAL A 63 -30.61 16.62 50.78
N GLN A 64 -30.73 17.07 49.53
CA GLN A 64 -31.97 17.64 48.99
C GLN A 64 -33.10 16.61 48.87
N GLN A 65 -32.79 15.39 48.43
CA GLN A 65 -33.77 14.31 48.36
C GLN A 65 -34.29 13.93 49.76
N LEU A 66 -33.39 13.86 50.75
CA LEU A 66 -33.77 13.58 52.13
C LEU A 66 -34.66 14.68 52.72
N SER A 67 -34.37 15.96 52.46
CA SER A 67 -35.21 17.06 52.94
C SER A 67 -36.60 17.05 52.29
N PHE A 68 -36.68 16.74 51.00
CA PHE A 68 -37.94 16.59 50.28
C PHE A 68 -38.80 15.45 50.82
N LEU A 69 -38.21 14.26 51.01
CA LEU A 69 -38.91 13.10 51.58
C LEU A 69 -39.39 13.37 53.01
N ARG A 70 -38.58 14.08 53.80
CA ARG A 70 -38.97 14.48 55.16
C ARG A 70 -40.17 15.44 55.16
N GLY A 71 -40.24 16.34 54.18
CA GLY A 71 -41.40 17.21 53.98
C GLY A 71 -42.67 16.43 53.60
N GLN A 72 -42.54 15.45 52.70
CA GLN A 72 -43.66 14.58 52.35
C GLN A 72 -44.18 13.78 53.54
N LEU A 73 -43.28 13.17 54.33
CA LEU A 73 -43.67 12.44 55.53
C LEU A 73 -44.44 13.33 56.51
N ALA A 74 -43.95 14.54 56.78
CA ALA A 74 -44.65 15.49 57.65
C ALA A 74 -46.06 15.84 57.14
N SER A 75 -46.24 15.98 55.82
CA SER A 75 -47.57 16.26 55.23
C SER A 75 -48.54 15.08 55.39
N ARG A 76 -48.05 13.84 55.28
CA ARG A 76 -48.84 12.62 55.45
C ARG A 76 -49.19 12.43 56.92
N ASP A 77 -48.25 12.65 57.82
CA ASP A 77 -48.49 12.59 59.27
C ASP A 77 -49.54 13.62 59.71
N ALA A 78 -49.50 14.83 59.14
CA ALA A 78 -50.52 15.85 59.39
C ALA A 78 -51.92 15.44 58.87
N LEU A 79 -52.00 14.78 57.70
CA LEU A 79 -53.26 14.25 57.18
C LEU A 79 -53.80 13.12 58.07
N VAL A 80 -52.94 12.19 58.47
CA VAL A 80 -53.30 11.11 59.39
C VAL A 80 -53.81 11.67 60.72
N ALA A 81 -53.17 12.70 61.25
CA ALA A 81 -53.64 13.39 62.46
C ALA A 81 -55.03 14.01 62.26
N ARG A 82 -55.28 14.70 61.12
CA ARG A 82 -56.60 15.26 60.81
C ARG A 82 -57.69 14.20 60.66
N LEU A 83 -57.38 13.09 59.98
CA LEU A 83 -58.32 11.99 59.80
C LEU A 83 -58.64 11.31 61.13
N ARG A 84 -57.64 11.09 61.98
CA ARG A 84 -57.84 10.57 63.34
C ARG A 84 -58.70 11.52 64.19
N ALA A 85 -58.48 12.83 64.10
CA ALA A 85 -59.31 13.82 64.78
C ALA A 85 -60.75 13.84 64.25
N SER A 86 -60.94 13.67 62.93
CA SER A 86 -62.27 13.65 62.30
C SER A 86 -63.05 12.38 62.65
N LEU A 87 -62.37 11.23 62.70
CA LEU A 87 -62.96 9.97 63.18
C LEU A 87 -63.34 10.07 64.65
N ALA A 88 -62.45 10.58 65.50
CA ALA A 88 -62.76 10.80 66.91
C ALA A 88 -63.94 11.77 67.08
N ALA A 89 -64.08 12.79 66.23
CA ALA A 89 -65.22 13.71 66.24
C ALA A 89 -66.54 13.03 65.79
N TYR A 90 -66.47 12.13 64.81
CA TYR A 90 -67.63 11.37 64.33
C TYR A 90 -68.08 10.30 65.34
N GLU A 91 -67.13 9.61 65.96
CA GLU A 91 -67.39 8.64 67.03
C GLU A 91 -67.93 9.33 68.29
N SER A 92 -67.50 10.56 68.57
CA SER A 92 -68.03 11.36 69.70
C SER A 92 -69.36 12.06 69.39
N SER A 93 -69.75 12.21 68.12
CA SER A 93 -71.06 12.73 67.70
C SER A 93 -72.14 11.64 67.61
N GLY A 94 -71.97 10.52 68.32
CA GLY A 94 -72.83 9.35 68.28
C GLY A 94 -74.33 9.68 68.21
N SER A 95 -74.92 9.43 67.04
CA SER A 95 -76.35 9.39 66.85
C SER A 95 -76.67 8.35 65.77
N GLU A 96 -76.92 7.14 66.24
CA GLU A 96 -77.67 6.15 65.48
C GLU A 96 -79.09 6.71 65.24
N VAL A 97 -79.64 6.47 64.05
CA VAL A 97 -81.01 6.79 63.60
C VAL A 97 -81.19 8.18 62.95
N GLY A 98 -80.78 8.27 61.69
CA GLY A 98 -81.37 9.17 60.67
C GLY A 98 -81.86 8.33 59.48
N PRO A 99 -82.82 8.83 58.65
CA PRO A 99 -83.45 8.03 57.61
C PRO A 99 -82.40 7.54 56.62
N GLY A 100 -82.25 6.22 56.57
CA GLY A 100 -81.31 5.56 55.67
C GLY A 100 -81.61 5.90 54.21
N PRO A 101 -80.58 5.94 53.35
CA PRO A 101 -80.76 6.18 51.91
C PRO A 101 -81.79 5.20 51.32
N ALA A 102 -82.58 5.68 50.35
CA ALA A 102 -83.65 4.90 49.73
C ALA A 102 -83.13 3.52 49.27
N PRO A 103 -83.83 2.41 49.58
CA PRO A 103 -83.37 1.04 49.27
C PRO A 103 -82.94 0.85 47.81
N SER A 104 -83.65 1.48 46.86
CA SER A 104 -83.33 1.44 45.42
C SER A 104 -81.98 2.06 45.05
N LEU A 105 -81.51 3.07 45.81
CA LEU A 105 -80.19 3.66 45.61
C LEU A 105 -79.09 2.74 46.15
N VAL A 106 -79.35 2.10 47.30
CA VAL A 106 -78.43 1.13 47.89
C VAL A 106 -78.28 -0.09 46.97
N ASP A 107 -79.39 -0.64 46.47
CA ASP A 107 -79.37 -1.77 45.53
C ASP A 107 -78.66 -1.40 44.21
N GLY A 108 -78.94 -0.21 43.67
CA GLY A 108 -78.25 0.27 42.46
C GLY A 108 -76.74 0.47 42.64
N LEU A 109 -76.30 0.93 43.82
CA LEU A 109 -74.88 1.05 44.17
C LEU A 109 -74.24 -0.33 44.38
N VAL A 110 -74.94 -1.27 45.02
CA VAL A 110 -74.45 -2.66 45.19
C VAL A 110 -74.23 -3.32 43.84
N GLU A 111 -75.17 -3.16 42.90
CA GLU A 111 -75.00 -3.67 41.54
C GLU A 111 -73.86 -2.96 40.78
N GLN A 112 -73.72 -1.65 40.89
CA GLN A 112 -72.60 -0.92 40.27
C GLN A 112 -71.26 -1.38 40.84
N VAL A 113 -71.17 -1.58 42.15
CA VAL A 113 -69.96 -2.13 42.80
C VAL A 113 -69.71 -3.57 42.35
N ALA A 114 -70.75 -4.39 42.18
CA ALA A 114 -70.61 -5.74 41.64
C ALA A 114 -70.08 -5.72 40.18
N ARG A 115 -70.63 -4.84 39.33
CA ARG A 115 -70.17 -4.64 37.95
C ARG A 115 -68.71 -4.16 37.89
N LEU A 116 -68.34 -3.18 38.71
CA LEU A 116 -66.96 -2.67 38.78
C LEU A 116 -65.97 -3.72 39.31
N LYS A 117 -66.40 -4.55 40.27
CA LYS A 117 -65.59 -5.68 40.76
C LYS A 117 -65.36 -6.73 39.67
N GLU A 118 -66.37 -7.02 38.86
CA GLU A 118 -66.24 -7.97 37.75
C GLU A 118 -65.34 -7.40 36.65
N GLN A 119 -65.52 -6.13 36.28
CA GLN A 119 -64.62 -5.45 35.33
C GLN A 119 -63.18 -5.41 35.82
N LEU A 120 -62.95 -5.19 37.12
CA LEU A 120 -61.61 -5.23 37.70
C LEU A 120 -61.01 -6.65 37.59
N ARG A 121 -61.79 -7.70 37.88
CA ARG A 121 -61.35 -9.10 37.73
C ARG A 121 -61.02 -9.46 36.29
N GLU A 122 -61.84 -9.03 35.34
CA GLU A 122 -61.60 -9.22 33.91
C GLU A 122 -60.32 -8.50 33.47
N GLN A 123 -60.14 -7.24 33.89
CA GLN A 123 -58.93 -6.48 33.60
C GLN A 123 -57.69 -7.12 34.22
N GLU A 124 -57.73 -7.54 35.48
CA GLU A 124 -56.65 -8.27 36.15
C GLU A 124 -56.33 -9.59 35.44
N SER A 125 -57.34 -10.36 35.02
CA SER A 125 -57.12 -11.60 34.27
C SER A 125 -56.46 -11.32 32.91
N SER A 126 -56.90 -10.29 32.21
CA SER A 126 -56.31 -9.88 30.92
C SER A 126 -54.88 -9.36 31.09
N ALA A 127 -54.59 -8.63 32.18
CA ALA A 127 -53.25 -8.17 32.51
C ALA A 127 -52.32 -9.34 32.83
N ARG A 128 -52.76 -10.31 33.63
CA ARG A 128 -52.01 -11.55 33.91
C ARG A 128 -51.68 -12.31 32.62
N THR A 129 -52.65 -12.50 31.73
CA THR A 129 -52.36 -13.18 30.45
C THR A 129 -51.36 -12.44 29.56
N ARG A 130 -51.33 -11.10 29.61
CA ARG A 130 -50.32 -10.30 28.90
C ARG A 130 -48.96 -10.41 29.57
N GLU A 131 -48.92 -10.38 30.90
CA GLU A 131 -47.69 -10.58 31.67
C GLU A 131 -47.09 -11.97 31.42
N ASP A 132 -47.91 -13.02 31.40
CA ASP A 132 -47.47 -14.38 31.07
C ASP A 132 -46.90 -14.47 29.65
N ARG A 133 -47.55 -13.81 28.67
CA ARG A 133 -47.04 -13.75 27.28
C ARG A 133 -45.71 -13.02 27.19
N LEU A 134 -45.59 -11.86 27.82
CA LEU A 134 -44.33 -11.11 27.87
C LEU A 134 -43.25 -11.91 28.61
N GLY A 135 -43.60 -12.62 29.68
CA GLY A 135 -42.69 -13.50 30.40
C GLY A 135 -42.16 -14.63 29.51
N GLN A 136 -43.01 -15.25 28.70
CA GLN A 136 -42.59 -16.26 27.71
C GLN A 136 -41.70 -15.68 26.61
N GLU A 137 -42.02 -14.48 26.11
CA GLU A 137 -41.20 -13.79 25.12
C GLU A 137 -39.81 -13.43 25.67
N VAL A 138 -39.74 -12.90 26.89
CA VAL A 138 -38.48 -12.61 27.58
C VAL A 138 -37.65 -13.88 27.79
N GLN A 139 -38.28 -14.98 28.21
CA GLN A 139 -37.60 -16.27 28.34
C GLN A 139 -37.02 -16.75 27.01
N LYS A 140 -37.80 -16.66 25.92
CA LYS A 140 -37.35 -17.04 24.59
C LYS A 140 -36.18 -16.18 24.11
N LEU A 141 -36.26 -14.85 24.33
CA LEU A 141 -35.19 -13.93 23.95
C LEU A 141 -33.92 -14.16 24.77
N ASN A 142 -34.04 -14.44 26.07
CA ASN A 142 -32.90 -14.80 26.91
C ASN A 142 -32.23 -16.09 26.43
N GLN A 143 -33.02 -17.11 26.06
CA GLN A 143 -32.45 -18.35 25.52
C GLN A 143 -31.71 -18.12 24.20
N GLN A 144 -32.25 -17.30 23.30
CA GLN A 144 -31.56 -16.92 22.06
C GLN A 144 -30.28 -16.12 22.32
N LEU A 145 -30.30 -15.25 23.33
CA LEU A 145 -29.12 -14.49 23.72
C LEU A 145 -28.02 -15.41 24.27
N GLU A 146 -28.37 -16.35 25.16
CA GLU A 146 -27.44 -17.35 25.71
C GLU A 146 -26.84 -18.24 24.61
N GLU A 147 -27.65 -18.67 23.64
CA GLU A 147 -27.18 -19.42 22.47
C GLU A 147 -26.17 -18.61 21.66
N LYS A 148 -26.45 -17.32 21.44
CA LYS A 148 -25.56 -16.41 20.69
C LYS A 148 -24.29 -16.08 21.46
N GLU A 149 -24.37 -15.89 22.77
CA GLU A 149 -23.20 -15.71 23.65
C GLU A 149 -22.33 -16.96 23.66
N SER A 150 -22.94 -18.14 23.71
CA SER A 150 -22.22 -19.42 23.62
C SER A 150 -21.53 -19.61 22.27
N GLU A 151 -22.21 -19.24 21.17
CA GLU A 151 -21.64 -19.26 19.82
C GLU A 151 -20.46 -18.28 19.70
N LEU A 152 -20.60 -17.06 20.23
CA LEU A 152 -19.55 -16.06 20.25
C LEU A 152 -18.36 -16.53 21.10
N GLN A 153 -18.60 -17.11 22.27
CA GLN A 153 -17.56 -17.69 23.11
C GLN A 153 -16.82 -18.81 22.37
N ARG A 154 -17.54 -19.71 21.69
CA ARG A 154 -16.93 -20.76 20.86
C ARG A 154 -16.02 -20.16 19.78
N LEU A 155 -16.50 -19.14 19.07
CA LEU A 155 -15.70 -18.44 18.06
C LEU A 155 -14.51 -17.71 18.68
N LEU A 156 -14.62 -17.14 19.88
CA LEU A 156 -13.50 -16.47 20.56
C LEU A 156 -12.45 -17.46 21.06
N MET A 157 -12.88 -18.64 21.54
CA MET A 157 -12.02 -19.72 22.01
C MET A 157 -11.30 -20.44 20.86
N GLU A 158 -11.78 -20.30 19.63
CA GLU A 158 -11.13 -20.86 18.45
C GLU A 158 -9.71 -20.27 18.26
N PRO A 159 -8.67 -21.12 18.19
CA PRO A 159 -7.30 -20.67 18.03
C PRO A 159 -7.10 -19.83 16.77
N ARG A 160 -6.32 -18.73 16.88
CA ARG A 160 -6.04 -17.82 15.75
C ARG A 160 -5.49 -18.54 14.51
N HIS A 161 -4.67 -19.57 14.70
CA HIS A 161 -4.06 -20.31 13.61
C HIS A 161 -5.06 -21.13 12.77
N GLU A 162 -6.20 -21.54 13.34
CA GLU A 162 -7.26 -22.23 12.58
C GLU A 162 -7.98 -21.25 11.65
N ARG A 163 -8.31 -20.05 12.15
CA ARG A 163 -8.89 -18.96 11.34
C ARG A 163 -7.93 -18.48 10.26
N GLU A 164 -6.64 -18.33 10.58
CA GLU A 164 -5.61 -17.98 9.60
C GLU A 164 -5.50 -19.04 8.49
N ARG A 165 -5.61 -20.34 8.83
CA ARG A 165 -5.65 -21.42 7.82
C ARG A 165 -6.88 -21.34 6.93
N GLU A 166 -8.06 -21.12 7.50
CA GLU A 166 -9.29 -20.96 6.72
C GLU A 166 -9.22 -19.76 5.79
N ILE A 167 -8.73 -18.61 6.27
CA ILE A 167 -8.51 -17.41 5.45
C ILE A 167 -7.59 -17.72 4.27
N LEU A 168 -6.47 -18.42 4.51
CA LEU A 168 -5.54 -18.80 3.44
C LEU A 168 -6.18 -19.74 2.41
N LEU A 169 -7.02 -20.69 2.86
CA LEU A 169 -7.76 -21.58 1.97
C LEU A 169 -8.77 -20.81 1.13
N LEU A 170 -9.52 -19.89 1.73
CA LEU A 170 -10.48 -19.03 1.03
C LEU A 170 -9.77 -18.11 0.02
N GLN A 171 -8.66 -17.50 0.40
CA GLN A 171 -7.84 -16.68 -0.50
C GLN A 171 -7.32 -17.47 -1.69
N ARG A 172 -6.85 -18.71 -1.47
CA ARG A 172 -6.42 -19.59 -2.56
C ARG A 172 -7.59 -19.93 -3.50
N SER A 173 -8.73 -20.31 -2.94
CA SER A 173 -9.92 -20.64 -3.74
C SER A 173 -10.41 -19.44 -4.56
N LEU A 174 -10.35 -18.22 -3.99
CA LEU A 174 -10.68 -17.00 -4.71
C LEU A 174 -9.70 -16.74 -5.85
N ALA A 175 -8.39 -16.82 -5.60
CA ALA A 175 -7.38 -16.64 -6.64
C ALA A 175 -7.51 -17.68 -7.79
N GLU A 176 -7.87 -18.93 -7.47
CA GLU A 176 -8.15 -19.96 -8.46
C GLU A 176 -9.38 -19.62 -9.32
N LYS A 177 -10.46 -19.13 -8.69
CA LYS A 177 -11.66 -18.67 -9.40
C LYS A 177 -11.38 -17.47 -10.30
N GLU A 178 -10.63 -16.48 -9.81
CA GLU A 178 -10.23 -15.31 -10.60
C GLU A 178 -9.38 -15.71 -11.81
N LYS A 179 -8.43 -16.63 -11.62
CA LYS A 179 -7.64 -17.18 -12.72
C LYS A 179 -8.51 -17.90 -13.75
N ALA A 180 -9.43 -18.75 -13.29
CA ALA A 180 -10.37 -19.45 -14.18
C ALA A 180 -11.26 -18.46 -14.96
N GLN A 181 -11.75 -17.43 -14.28
CA GLN A 181 -12.54 -16.37 -14.90
C GLN A 181 -11.73 -15.61 -15.96
N ALA A 182 -10.49 -15.20 -15.66
CA ALA A 182 -9.62 -14.52 -16.61
C ALA A 182 -9.35 -15.39 -17.86
N THR A 183 -9.12 -16.69 -17.67
CA THR A 183 -8.96 -17.61 -18.82
C THR A 183 -10.24 -17.74 -19.65
N SER A 184 -11.41 -17.81 -18.99
CA SER A 184 -12.71 -17.85 -19.66
C SER A 184 -12.97 -16.58 -20.47
N GLU A 185 -12.66 -15.40 -19.92
CA GLU A 185 -12.82 -14.12 -20.62
C GLU A 185 -11.94 -14.03 -21.87
N VAL A 186 -10.68 -14.47 -21.79
CA VAL A 186 -9.77 -14.50 -22.96
C VAL A 186 -10.29 -15.45 -24.03
N LEU A 187 -10.76 -16.64 -23.66
CA LEU A 187 -11.34 -17.60 -24.60
C LEU A 187 -12.62 -17.04 -25.26
N CYS A 188 -13.50 -16.40 -24.49
CA CYS A 188 -14.70 -15.75 -25.01
C CYS A 188 -14.35 -14.64 -26.01
N ARG A 189 -13.32 -13.82 -25.72
CA ARG A 189 -12.84 -12.80 -26.66
C ARG A 189 -12.28 -13.43 -27.94
N SER A 190 -11.41 -14.43 -27.83
CA SER A 190 -10.83 -15.14 -28.98
C SER A 190 -11.90 -15.76 -29.88
N LEU A 191 -12.87 -16.46 -29.29
CA LEU A 191 -13.98 -17.06 -30.04
C LEU A 191 -14.84 -16.00 -30.74
N THR A 192 -15.03 -14.84 -30.10
CA THR A 192 -15.76 -13.71 -30.68
C THR A 192 -14.98 -13.13 -31.87
N ASP A 193 -13.68 -12.95 -31.73
CA ASP A 193 -12.80 -12.43 -32.79
C ASP A 193 -12.73 -13.38 -33.99
N GLU A 194 -12.59 -14.69 -33.76
CA GLU A 194 -12.66 -15.73 -34.78
C GLU A 194 -14.01 -15.70 -35.50
N THR A 195 -15.11 -15.59 -34.76
CA THR A 195 -16.46 -15.47 -35.34
C THR A 195 -16.57 -14.22 -36.22
N HIS A 196 -16.03 -13.08 -35.79
CA HIS A 196 -15.99 -11.87 -36.60
C HIS A 196 -15.11 -12.02 -37.84
N GLN A 197 -13.96 -12.67 -37.73
CA GLN A 197 -13.08 -12.95 -38.86
C GLN A 197 -13.77 -13.86 -39.88
N LEU A 198 -14.42 -14.93 -39.44
CA LEU A 198 -15.18 -15.84 -40.31
C LEU A 198 -16.34 -15.12 -41.00
N ARG A 199 -17.05 -14.23 -40.30
CA ARG A 199 -18.09 -13.40 -40.92
C ARG A 199 -17.52 -12.46 -41.98
N ARG A 200 -16.35 -11.85 -41.73
CA ARG A 200 -15.66 -10.98 -42.70
C ARG A 200 -15.20 -11.75 -43.93
N THR A 201 -14.61 -12.93 -43.77
CA THR A 201 -14.18 -13.78 -44.89
C THR A 201 -15.37 -14.30 -45.69
N LEU A 202 -16.46 -14.71 -45.02
CA LEU A 202 -17.70 -15.11 -45.69
C LEU A 202 -18.29 -13.94 -46.50
N ALA A 203 -18.33 -12.74 -45.93
CA ALA A 203 -18.82 -11.54 -46.63
C ALA A 203 -17.95 -11.21 -47.86
N ALA A 204 -16.63 -11.20 -47.72
CA ALA A 204 -15.72 -10.98 -48.85
C ALA A 204 -15.87 -12.06 -49.95
N THR A 205 -16.06 -13.32 -49.55
CA THR A 205 -16.31 -14.41 -50.50
C THR A 205 -17.66 -14.23 -51.20
N ALA A 206 -18.70 -13.80 -50.47
CA ALA A 206 -20.00 -13.49 -51.05
C ALA A 206 -19.93 -12.31 -52.04
N GLU A 207 -19.19 -11.26 -51.72
CA GLU A 207 -18.94 -10.12 -52.61
C GLU A 207 -18.18 -10.53 -53.87
N MET A 208 -17.16 -11.38 -53.75
CA MET A 208 -16.44 -11.96 -54.89
C MET A 208 -17.38 -12.79 -55.77
N CYS A 209 -18.21 -13.65 -55.18
CA CYS A 209 -19.22 -14.40 -55.92
C CYS A 209 -20.22 -13.48 -56.63
N GLN A 210 -20.71 -12.44 -55.96
CA GLN A 210 -21.59 -11.43 -56.57
C GLN A 210 -20.91 -10.70 -57.74
N HIS A 211 -19.63 -10.35 -57.60
CA HIS A 211 -18.85 -9.74 -58.67
C HIS A 211 -18.68 -10.69 -59.87
N LEU A 212 -18.38 -11.97 -59.62
CA LEU A 212 -18.30 -12.98 -60.69
C LEU A 212 -19.64 -13.13 -61.41
N VAL A 213 -20.75 -13.18 -60.69
CA VAL A 213 -22.10 -13.21 -61.29
C VAL A 213 -22.34 -11.98 -62.16
N LYS A 214 -22.04 -10.76 -61.67
CA LYS A 214 -22.16 -9.53 -62.45
C LYS A 214 -21.31 -9.57 -63.73
N CYS A 215 -20.05 -10.00 -63.63
CA CYS A 215 -19.18 -10.13 -64.80
C CYS A 215 -19.69 -11.17 -65.81
N LEU A 216 -20.30 -12.26 -65.34
CA LEU A 216 -20.93 -13.25 -66.22
C LEU A 216 -22.19 -12.69 -66.88
N ASP A 217 -23.03 -11.95 -66.16
CA ASP A 217 -24.21 -11.28 -66.71
C ASP A 217 -23.83 -10.21 -67.75
N GLU A 218 -22.80 -9.41 -67.48
CA GLU A 218 -22.25 -8.42 -68.41
C GLU A 218 -21.66 -9.09 -69.65
N LYS A 219 -20.95 -10.21 -69.50
CA LYS A 219 -20.45 -11.01 -70.62
C LYS A 219 -21.56 -11.66 -71.43
N GLN A 220 -22.68 -12.06 -70.84
CA GLN A 220 -23.84 -12.56 -71.58
C GLN A 220 -24.56 -11.42 -72.33
N ARG A 221 -24.69 -10.25 -71.70
CA ARG A 221 -25.28 -9.05 -72.34
C ARG A 221 -24.41 -8.49 -73.47
N SER A 222 -23.09 -8.55 -73.33
CA SER A 222 -22.13 -8.14 -74.36
C SER A 222 -21.86 -9.25 -75.39
N GLY A 223 -21.91 -10.53 -75.00
CA GLY A 223 -21.75 -11.71 -75.87
C GLY A 223 -22.95 -12.02 -76.77
N ALA A 224 -24.09 -11.33 -76.59
CA ALA A 224 -25.11 -11.21 -77.64
C ALA A 224 -24.60 -10.41 -78.87
N HIS A 225 -23.43 -9.78 -78.77
CA HIS A 225 -22.69 -9.16 -79.85
C HIS A 225 -21.20 -9.54 -79.76
N ARG A 226 -20.78 -10.56 -80.54
CA ARG A 226 -19.38 -10.93 -80.88
C ARG A 226 -18.84 -12.17 -80.17
N GLU A 227 -19.00 -13.31 -80.84
CA GLU A 227 -18.12 -14.47 -80.71
C GLU A 227 -16.74 -14.11 -81.26
N GLU A 228 -15.66 -14.27 -80.48
CA GLU A 228 -14.32 -14.61 -80.99
C GLU A 228 -13.36 -15.06 -79.87
N LYS A 229 -12.45 -15.96 -80.26
CA LYS A 229 -11.68 -16.96 -79.49
C LYS A 229 -10.58 -16.40 -78.56
N PRO A 230 -10.16 -17.12 -77.49
CA PRO A 230 -9.08 -16.69 -76.62
C PRO A 230 -7.71 -17.09 -77.15
N ALA A 231 -6.78 -16.14 -77.19
CA ALA A 231 -5.35 -16.39 -77.38
C ALA A 231 -4.71 -16.69 -76.01
N LEU A 232 -4.38 -17.96 -75.82
CA LEU A 232 -3.45 -18.45 -74.80
C LEU A 232 -2.04 -18.05 -75.26
N GLU A 233 -1.43 -17.05 -74.63
CA GLU A 233 0.04 -16.89 -74.48
C GLU A 233 0.34 -15.48 -73.95
N ARG A 234 0.61 -15.39 -72.63
CA ARG A 234 1.55 -14.47 -71.96
C ARG A 234 1.17 -14.34 -70.49
N SER A 235 1.76 -15.19 -69.66
CA SER A 235 2.29 -14.76 -68.36
C SER A 235 3.14 -15.87 -67.75
N ASN A 236 4.38 -15.98 -68.22
CA ASN A 236 5.46 -16.67 -67.50
C ASN A 236 6.60 -15.68 -67.31
N LYS A 237 6.33 -14.70 -66.44
CA LYS A 237 7.36 -13.89 -65.78
C LYS A 237 6.97 -13.78 -64.31
N LEU A 238 7.23 -14.87 -63.58
CA LEU A 238 7.40 -14.81 -62.14
C LEU A 238 8.91 -14.72 -61.88
N GLN A 239 9.43 -13.50 -61.87
CA GLN A 239 10.62 -13.17 -61.10
C GLN A 239 10.12 -12.54 -59.81
N PHE A 240 10.14 -13.31 -58.72
CA PHE A 240 10.00 -12.79 -57.36
C PHE A 240 11.37 -12.92 -56.67
N PRO A 241 12.07 -11.83 -56.36
CA PRO A 241 13.19 -11.83 -55.40
C PRO A 241 12.71 -11.78 -53.94
N GLU A 242 11.41 -11.98 -53.67
CA GLU A 242 10.76 -11.65 -52.39
C GLU A 242 10.44 -12.89 -51.52
N GLY A 243 10.64 -14.11 -52.06
CA GLY A 243 10.41 -15.37 -51.35
C GLY A 243 11.48 -15.70 -50.30
N ASP A 244 12.73 -15.36 -50.56
CA ASP A 244 13.86 -15.77 -49.70
C ASP A 244 13.91 -14.98 -48.39
N VAL A 245 13.50 -13.70 -48.39
CA VAL A 245 13.39 -12.86 -47.18
C VAL A 245 12.24 -13.35 -46.30
N SER A 246 11.12 -13.77 -46.91
CA SER A 246 9.98 -14.36 -46.19
C SER A 246 10.33 -15.72 -45.57
N VAL A 247 11.03 -16.58 -46.32
CA VAL A 247 11.50 -17.89 -45.84
C VAL A 247 12.55 -17.73 -44.74
N HIS A 248 13.49 -16.78 -44.87
CA HIS A 248 14.47 -16.49 -43.83
C HIS A 248 13.82 -15.99 -42.53
N ALA A 249 12.84 -15.08 -42.63
CA ALA A 249 12.07 -14.62 -41.47
C ALA A 249 11.28 -15.75 -40.78
N ILE A 250 10.75 -16.71 -41.55
CA ILE A 250 10.09 -17.90 -41.02
C ILE A 250 11.11 -18.81 -40.31
N ILE A 251 12.31 -18.99 -40.88
CA ILE A 251 13.38 -19.78 -40.26
C ILE A 251 13.82 -19.16 -38.93
N CYS A 252 14.01 -17.84 -38.86
CA CYS A 252 14.37 -17.15 -37.62
C CYS A 252 13.29 -17.29 -36.54
N LYS A 253 12.01 -17.18 -36.91
CA LYS A 253 10.89 -17.42 -35.98
C LYS A 253 10.87 -18.84 -35.46
N LEU A 254 11.03 -19.83 -36.33
CA LEU A 254 11.08 -21.25 -35.95
C LEU A 254 12.29 -21.56 -35.07
N GLN A 255 13.44 -20.92 -35.30
CA GLN A 255 14.62 -21.06 -34.44
C GLN A 255 14.39 -20.51 -33.04
N GLU A 256 13.74 -19.35 -32.92
CA GLU A 256 13.39 -18.76 -31.64
C GLU A 256 12.33 -19.57 -30.89
N GLU A 257 11.30 -20.06 -31.59
CA GLU A 257 10.33 -20.99 -31.03
C GLU A 257 11.00 -22.29 -30.57
N ASN A 258 11.95 -22.83 -31.35
CA ASN A 258 12.72 -24.01 -30.96
C ASN A 258 13.57 -23.76 -29.70
N ARG A 259 14.15 -22.56 -29.57
CA ARG A 259 14.89 -22.14 -28.37
C ARG A 259 13.96 -22.07 -27.14
N LEU A 260 12.79 -21.47 -27.29
CA LEU A 260 11.79 -21.37 -26.22
C LEU A 260 11.24 -22.75 -25.83
N LEU A 261 11.00 -23.63 -26.80
CA LEU A 261 10.58 -25.01 -26.53
C LEU A 261 11.65 -25.78 -25.76
N LYS A 262 12.94 -25.63 -26.11
CA LYS A 262 14.04 -26.21 -25.35
C LYS A 262 14.08 -25.70 -23.90
N GLN A 263 13.89 -24.40 -23.68
CA GLN A 263 13.81 -23.84 -22.32
C GLN A 263 12.62 -24.39 -21.53
N LYS A 264 11.46 -24.54 -22.17
CA LYS A 264 10.27 -25.16 -21.55
C LYS A 264 10.51 -26.63 -21.20
N VAL A 265 11.19 -27.38 -22.07
CA VAL A 265 11.56 -28.77 -21.80
C VAL A 265 12.45 -28.87 -20.57
N VAL A 266 13.53 -28.08 -20.50
CA VAL A 266 14.41 -28.03 -19.32
C VAL A 266 13.63 -27.68 -18.05
N HIS A 267 12.72 -26.70 -18.13
CA HIS A 267 11.89 -26.34 -16.98
C HIS A 267 10.97 -27.48 -16.52
N VAL A 268 10.36 -28.22 -17.45
CA VAL A 268 9.53 -29.38 -17.14
C VAL A 268 10.37 -30.53 -16.59
N GLU A 269 11.58 -30.75 -17.10
CA GLU A 269 12.53 -31.72 -16.58
C GLU A 269 12.93 -31.39 -15.13
N ASP A 270 13.20 -30.12 -14.82
CA ASP A 270 13.47 -29.66 -13.46
C ASP A 270 12.28 -29.88 -12.52
N LEU A 271 11.07 -29.60 -12.98
CA LEU A 271 9.84 -29.87 -12.22
C LEU A 271 9.63 -31.36 -12.01
N ASN A 272 9.89 -32.18 -13.03
CA ASN A 272 9.79 -33.63 -12.93
C ASN A 272 10.82 -34.19 -11.94
N ALA A 273 12.06 -33.70 -11.97
CA ALA A 273 13.09 -34.08 -11.01
C ALA A 273 12.69 -33.69 -9.57
N LYS A 274 12.07 -32.52 -9.37
CA LYS A 274 11.52 -32.13 -8.06
C LYS A 274 10.36 -33.03 -7.63
N TRP A 275 9.47 -33.37 -8.56
CA TRP A 275 8.34 -34.23 -8.28
C TRP A 275 8.79 -35.65 -7.92
N GLN A 276 9.76 -36.21 -8.64
CA GLN A 276 10.36 -37.51 -8.31
C GLN A 276 11.03 -37.52 -6.93
N LYS A 277 11.74 -36.45 -6.54
CA LYS A 277 12.31 -36.31 -5.19
C LYS A 277 11.22 -36.28 -4.12
N TYR A 278 10.14 -35.55 -4.37
CA TYR A 278 8.99 -35.51 -3.46
C TYR A 278 8.31 -36.88 -3.36
N ASP A 279 8.09 -37.56 -4.48
CA ASP A 279 7.47 -38.89 -4.52
C ASP A 279 8.31 -39.92 -3.76
N ALA A 280 9.63 -39.92 -3.96
CA ALA A 280 10.57 -40.75 -3.21
C ALA A 280 10.55 -40.43 -1.70
N SER A 281 10.60 -39.15 -1.32
CA SER A 281 10.54 -38.73 0.08
C SER A 281 9.20 -39.08 0.74
N ARG A 282 8.10 -38.95 0.00
CA ARG A 282 6.76 -39.35 0.45
C ARG A 282 6.72 -40.86 0.69
N ASP A 283 7.26 -41.65 -0.22
CA ASP A 283 7.29 -43.11 -0.08
C ASP A 283 8.18 -43.55 1.10
N GLU A 284 9.30 -42.89 1.34
CA GLU A 284 10.13 -43.08 2.54
C GLU A 284 9.38 -42.73 3.82
N TYR A 285 8.67 -41.61 3.85
CA TYR A 285 7.86 -41.20 4.99
C TYR A 285 6.74 -42.21 5.27
N VAL A 286 6.04 -42.66 4.23
CA VAL A 286 4.99 -43.69 4.33
C VAL A 286 5.58 -45.00 4.82
N LYS A 287 6.75 -45.43 4.31
CA LYS A 287 7.46 -46.62 4.84
C LYS A 287 7.81 -46.46 6.31
N GLY A 288 8.26 -45.28 6.73
CA GLY A 288 8.51 -44.93 8.13
C GLY A 288 7.27 -45.05 9.00
N LEU A 289 6.12 -44.53 8.54
CA LEU A 289 4.84 -44.68 9.25
C LEU A 289 4.40 -46.15 9.35
N HIS A 290 4.61 -46.95 8.30
CA HIS A 290 4.31 -48.38 8.34
C HIS A 290 5.20 -49.13 9.33
N LEU A 291 6.48 -48.75 9.46
CA LEU A 291 7.40 -49.30 10.45
C LEU A 291 6.96 -48.91 11.87
N GLN A 292 6.66 -47.64 12.11
CA GLN A 292 6.15 -47.15 13.40
C GLN A 292 4.83 -47.84 13.79
N LEU A 293 3.92 -48.04 12.83
CA LEU A 293 2.66 -48.75 13.06
C LEU A 293 2.91 -50.23 13.36
N LYS A 294 3.93 -50.86 12.77
CA LYS A 294 4.34 -52.22 13.11
C LYS A 294 4.93 -52.29 14.51
N GLU A 295 5.81 -51.38 14.88
CA GLU A 295 6.40 -51.29 16.24
C GLU A 295 5.31 -51.08 17.31
N LEU A 296 4.34 -50.20 17.03
CA LEU A 296 3.17 -49.98 17.89
C LEU A 296 2.22 -51.17 17.95
N LYS A 297 2.17 -52.03 16.91
CA LYS A 297 1.38 -53.28 16.89
C LYS A 297 2.09 -54.47 17.52
N VAL A 298 3.43 -54.46 17.61
CA VAL A 298 4.21 -55.45 18.36
C VAL A 298 4.07 -55.22 19.88
N LEU A 299 3.77 -53.99 20.31
CA LEU A 299 3.50 -53.64 21.71
C LEU A 299 2.27 -54.33 22.35
N PRO A 300 1.09 -54.40 21.69
CA PRO A 300 -0.11 -55.04 22.25
C PRO A 300 -0.07 -56.57 22.29
N GLU A 301 0.81 -57.25 21.55
CA GLU A 301 0.96 -58.71 21.67
C GLU A 301 1.65 -59.13 22.98
N GLN A 302 2.22 -58.19 23.74
CA GLN A 302 2.93 -58.45 25.00
C GLN A 302 2.19 -57.96 26.27
N GLY A 303 0.97 -57.42 26.14
CA GLY A 303 0.07 -57.20 27.27
C GLY A 303 0.57 -56.28 28.41
N LEU A 304 1.63 -55.49 28.20
CA LEU A 304 2.14 -54.56 29.21
C LEU A 304 1.49 -53.17 29.06
N PRO A 305 1.11 -52.50 30.17
CA PRO A 305 0.68 -51.10 30.15
C PRO A 305 1.75 -50.25 29.47
N MET A 306 1.35 -49.24 28.67
CA MET A 306 2.30 -48.24 28.16
C MET A 306 3.13 -47.71 29.33
N SER A 307 4.42 -48.05 29.35
CA SER A 307 5.32 -47.64 30.42
C SER A 307 5.31 -46.11 30.52
N PRO A 308 5.15 -45.51 31.72
CA PRO A 308 5.25 -44.07 31.90
C PRO A 308 6.59 -43.50 31.40
N GLU A 309 7.61 -44.34 31.30
CA GLU A 309 8.92 -44.00 30.73
C GLU A 309 8.86 -43.75 29.22
N LEU A 310 7.97 -44.43 28.48
CA LEU A 310 7.77 -44.20 27.03
C LEU A 310 7.07 -42.86 26.79
N MET A 311 6.07 -42.52 27.61
CA MET A 311 5.42 -41.22 27.57
C MET A 311 6.41 -40.10 27.90
N GLN A 312 7.24 -40.31 28.92
CA GLN A 312 8.26 -39.33 29.31
C GLN A 312 9.35 -39.15 28.23
N LYS A 313 9.75 -40.24 27.56
CA LYS A 313 10.64 -40.19 26.39
C LYS A 313 10.02 -39.43 25.21
N GLU A 314 8.72 -39.62 24.96
CA GLU A 314 8.02 -38.93 23.88
C GLU A 314 7.83 -37.44 24.19
N ILE A 315 7.50 -37.08 25.44
CA ILE A 315 7.47 -35.68 25.88
C ILE A 315 8.83 -35.02 25.67
N PHE A 316 9.92 -35.71 26.03
CA PHE A 316 11.28 -35.19 25.81
C PHE A 316 11.59 -35.02 24.31
N ARG A 317 11.23 -35.99 23.47
CA ARG A 317 11.41 -35.92 22.02
C ARG A 317 10.65 -34.75 21.41
N LEU A 318 9.39 -34.55 21.81
CA LEU A 318 8.53 -33.47 21.34
C LEU A 318 9.05 -32.10 21.80
N ASN A 319 9.51 -31.98 23.04
CA ASN A 319 10.12 -30.74 23.54
C ASN A 319 11.38 -30.39 22.75
N LYS A 320 12.27 -31.37 22.51
CA LYS A 320 13.46 -31.18 21.69
C LYS A 320 13.10 -30.75 20.26
N LEU A 321 12.11 -31.41 19.65
CA LEU A 321 11.63 -31.04 18.31
C LEU A 321 11.03 -29.64 18.27
N LEU A 322 10.32 -29.22 19.33
CA LEU A 322 9.78 -27.88 19.45
C LEU A 322 10.91 -26.84 19.56
N GLU A 323 11.92 -27.10 20.38
CA GLU A 323 13.12 -26.26 20.50
C GLU A 323 13.84 -26.11 19.14
N GLU A 324 14.03 -27.22 18.42
CA GLU A 324 14.61 -27.21 17.07
C GLU A 324 13.75 -26.37 16.11
N LYS A 325 12.42 -26.53 16.13
CA LYS A 325 11.52 -25.73 15.27
C LYS A 325 11.49 -24.25 15.66
N MET A 326 11.60 -23.92 16.93
CA MET A 326 11.75 -22.54 17.38
C MET A 326 13.08 -21.96 16.90
N ALA A 327 14.17 -22.72 16.94
CA ALA A 327 15.47 -22.31 16.41
C ALA A 327 15.42 -22.09 14.88
N ASP A 328 14.76 -22.97 14.13
CA ASP A 328 14.49 -22.81 12.69
C ASP A 328 13.70 -21.51 12.42
N CYS A 329 12.64 -21.25 13.19
CA CYS A 329 11.85 -20.02 13.07
C CYS A 329 12.71 -18.77 13.32
N LEU A 330 13.61 -18.81 14.29
CA LEU A 330 14.54 -17.70 14.55
C LEU A 330 15.53 -17.52 13.40
N LYS A 331 16.00 -18.61 12.78
CA LYS A 331 16.87 -18.54 11.62
C LYS A 331 16.18 -17.87 10.44
N VAL A 332 14.96 -18.32 10.11
CA VAL A 332 14.16 -17.73 9.00
C VAL A 332 13.84 -16.26 9.26
N LYS A 333 13.57 -15.87 10.51
CA LYS A 333 13.39 -14.45 10.87
C LYS A 333 14.62 -13.61 10.55
N ARG A 334 15.82 -14.09 10.89
CA ARG A 334 17.07 -13.40 10.57
C ARG A 334 17.30 -13.29 9.05
N GLU A 335 17.09 -14.38 8.32
CA GLU A 335 17.20 -14.39 6.85
C GLU A 335 16.24 -13.38 6.21
N LEU A 336 15.02 -13.25 6.74
CA LEU A 336 14.04 -12.27 6.26
C LEU A 336 14.46 -10.82 6.58
N GLU A 337 15.05 -10.57 7.75
CA GLU A 337 15.63 -9.28 8.11
C GLU A 337 16.80 -8.91 7.17
N ASP A 338 17.65 -9.87 6.82
CA ASP A 338 18.77 -9.64 5.90
C ASP A 338 18.28 -9.35 4.48
N ILE A 339 17.25 -10.06 4.00
CA ILE A 339 16.62 -9.76 2.71
C ILE A 339 16.00 -8.36 2.70
N LYS A 340 15.38 -7.94 3.81
CA LYS A 340 14.83 -6.58 3.92
C LYS A 340 15.94 -5.53 3.83
N LYS A 341 17.02 -5.69 4.60
CA LYS A 341 18.18 -4.78 4.53
C LYS A 341 18.78 -4.70 3.13
N ALA A 342 18.88 -5.83 2.43
CA ALA A 342 19.35 -5.84 1.04
C ALA A 342 18.42 -5.05 0.11
N LYS A 343 17.10 -5.26 0.23
CA LYS A 343 16.09 -4.51 -0.54
C LYS A 343 16.10 -3.02 -0.23
N ASP A 344 16.28 -2.65 1.03
CA ASP A 344 16.37 -1.25 1.44
C ASP A 344 17.62 -0.60 0.81
N GLY A 345 18.78 -1.29 0.84
CA GLY A 345 20.00 -0.83 0.18
C GLY A 345 19.88 -0.73 -1.35
N ASP A 346 19.21 -1.68 -2.00
CA ASP A 346 18.92 -1.59 -3.44
C ASP A 346 17.99 -0.41 -3.76
N SER A 347 17.01 -0.14 -2.89
CA SER A 347 16.09 1.00 -3.05
C SER A 347 16.82 2.34 -2.93
N GLU A 348 17.74 2.47 -1.96
CA GLU A 348 18.61 3.64 -1.83
C GLU A 348 19.50 3.83 -3.06
N ARG A 349 20.09 2.74 -3.57
CA ARG A 349 20.91 2.77 -4.79
C ARG A 349 20.10 3.23 -6.00
N ILE A 350 18.86 2.75 -6.15
CA ILE A 350 17.96 3.16 -7.24
C ILE A 350 17.66 4.65 -7.14
N GLN A 351 17.30 5.17 -5.97
CA GLN A 351 17.04 6.60 -5.77
C GLN A 351 18.27 7.46 -6.11
N MET A 352 19.47 7.01 -5.74
CA MET A 352 20.71 7.70 -6.11
C MET A 352 20.94 7.74 -7.62
N LEU A 353 20.66 6.64 -8.32
CA LEU A 353 20.76 6.58 -9.78
C LEU A 353 19.69 7.45 -10.46
N GLU A 354 18.47 7.48 -9.95
CA GLU A 354 17.41 8.38 -10.44
C GLU A 354 17.84 9.84 -10.30
N GLN A 355 18.41 10.22 -9.16
CA GLN A 355 18.95 11.57 -8.97
C GLN A 355 20.10 11.88 -9.92
N GLN A 356 20.98 10.91 -10.19
CA GLN A 356 22.05 11.07 -11.17
C GLN A 356 21.51 11.30 -12.58
N VAL A 357 20.48 10.55 -13.00
CA VAL A 357 19.82 10.72 -14.29
C VAL A 357 19.19 12.12 -14.40
N LEU A 358 18.58 12.62 -13.32
CA LEU A 358 18.04 13.98 -13.29
C LEU A 358 19.14 15.03 -13.49
N VAL A 359 20.26 14.91 -12.79
CA VAL A 359 21.41 15.81 -12.95
C VAL A 359 21.93 15.78 -14.38
N TYR A 360 22.13 14.59 -14.96
CA TYR A 360 22.59 14.48 -16.35
C TYR A 360 21.61 15.04 -17.37
N LYS A 361 20.31 14.89 -17.13
CA LYS A 361 19.29 15.53 -17.96
C LYS A 361 19.42 17.05 -17.91
N ASP A 362 19.61 17.61 -16.72
CA ASP A 362 19.74 19.06 -16.53
C ASP A 362 21.04 19.58 -17.17
N ASP A 363 22.15 18.85 -17.03
CA ASP A 363 23.43 19.15 -17.70
C ASP A 363 23.28 19.15 -19.22
N PHE A 364 22.60 18.15 -19.78
CA PHE A 364 22.34 18.08 -21.22
C PHE A 364 21.47 19.25 -21.71
N THR A 365 20.43 19.63 -20.95
CA THR A 365 19.61 20.79 -21.32
C THR A 365 20.39 22.10 -21.23
N SER A 366 21.31 22.21 -20.27
CA SER A 366 22.16 23.38 -20.08
C SER A 366 23.18 23.51 -21.21
N GLU A 367 23.85 22.42 -21.59
CA GLU A 367 24.76 22.37 -22.75
C GLU A 367 24.02 22.76 -24.02
N ARG A 368 22.83 22.20 -24.24
CA ARG A 368 22.01 22.54 -25.40
C ARG A 368 21.69 24.04 -25.43
N ALA A 369 21.30 24.61 -24.30
CA ALA A 369 21.01 26.04 -24.20
C ALA A 369 22.26 26.89 -24.46
N ASP A 370 23.44 26.47 -24.00
CA ASP A 370 24.71 27.11 -24.34
C ASP A 370 25.04 27.03 -25.83
N ARG A 371 24.78 25.88 -26.46
CA ARG A 371 24.96 25.69 -27.89
C ARG A 371 24.05 26.61 -28.71
N GLU A 372 22.78 26.74 -28.32
CA GLU A 372 21.81 27.64 -28.95
C GLU A 372 22.21 29.12 -28.78
N ARG A 373 22.74 29.50 -27.60
CA ARG A 373 23.35 30.82 -27.37
C ARG A 373 24.55 31.07 -28.28
N ALA A 374 25.45 30.10 -28.39
CA ALA A 374 26.62 30.19 -29.26
C ALA A 374 26.22 30.32 -30.74
N GLN A 375 25.22 29.56 -31.19
CA GLN A 375 24.67 29.65 -32.54
C GLN A 375 24.06 31.03 -32.82
N SER A 376 23.28 31.57 -31.88
CA SER A 376 22.71 32.92 -31.98
C SER A 376 23.82 33.98 -32.11
N ARG A 377 24.89 33.84 -31.32
CA ARG A 377 26.04 34.75 -31.39
C ARG A 377 26.79 34.65 -32.72
N ILE A 378 26.95 33.45 -33.27
CA ILE A 378 27.54 33.25 -34.60
C ILE A 378 26.69 33.95 -35.66
N GLN A 379 25.36 33.83 -35.58
CA GLN A 379 24.46 34.49 -36.53
C GLN A 379 24.57 36.02 -36.46
N GLU A 380 24.55 36.61 -35.25
CA GLU A 380 24.78 38.05 -35.06
C GLU A 380 26.13 38.50 -35.63
N LEU A 381 27.19 37.71 -35.44
CA LEU A 381 28.51 38.03 -35.97
C LEU A 381 28.53 37.96 -37.50
N LYS A 382 27.85 36.98 -38.12
CA LYS A 382 27.68 36.91 -39.57
C LYS A 382 26.96 38.15 -40.12
N GLU A 383 25.89 38.59 -39.46
CA GLU A 383 25.15 39.80 -39.85
C GLU A 383 26.00 41.07 -39.73
N LYS A 384 26.80 41.19 -38.67
CA LYS A 384 27.76 42.29 -38.50
C LYS A 384 28.83 42.28 -39.59
N VAL A 385 29.38 41.11 -39.91
CA VAL A 385 30.35 40.96 -41.00
C VAL A 385 29.72 41.37 -42.34
N ALA A 386 28.52 40.90 -42.66
CA ALA A 386 27.81 41.27 -43.88
C ALA A 386 27.53 42.79 -43.93
N SER A 387 27.14 43.40 -42.82
CA SER A 387 26.90 44.84 -42.70
C SER A 387 28.18 45.65 -42.92
N LEU A 388 29.30 45.22 -42.33
CA LEU A 388 30.61 45.84 -42.52
C LEU A 388 31.11 45.69 -43.95
N GLN A 389 30.94 44.51 -44.57
CA GLN A 389 31.25 44.27 -45.97
C GLN A 389 30.46 45.24 -46.87
N HIS A 390 29.16 45.38 -46.66
CA HIS A 390 28.32 46.33 -47.40
C HIS A 390 28.77 47.79 -47.19
N GLN A 391 29.16 48.15 -45.96
CA GLN A 391 29.69 49.49 -45.67
C GLN A 391 31.01 49.76 -46.38
N ILE A 392 31.90 48.76 -46.46
CA ILE A 392 33.16 48.84 -47.22
C ILE A 392 32.86 49.02 -48.71
N SER A 393 31.98 48.19 -49.29
CA SER A 393 31.56 48.30 -50.69
C SER A 393 30.99 49.68 -51.00
N ARG A 394 30.06 50.20 -50.17
CA ARG A 394 29.53 51.56 -50.33
C ARG A 394 30.59 52.66 -50.21
N ARG A 395 31.55 52.53 -49.29
CA ARG A 395 32.66 53.50 -49.17
C ARG A 395 33.60 53.45 -50.36
N GLN A 396 33.78 52.27 -50.96
CA GLN A 396 34.57 52.07 -52.16
C GLN A 396 33.89 52.70 -53.38
N GLU A 397 32.59 52.46 -53.57
CA GLU A 397 31.77 53.12 -54.60
C GLU A 397 31.72 54.65 -54.45
N LEU A 398 31.65 55.16 -53.20
CA LEU A 398 31.72 56.60 -52.91
C LEU A 398 33.11 57.21 -53.19
N ARG A 399 34.18 56.42 -53.01
CA ARG A 399 35.55 56.83 -53.36
C ARG A 399 35.78 56.77 -54.86
N GLU A 400 35.11 55.89 -55.59
CA GLU A 400 35.19 55.82 -57.06
C GLU A 400 34.40 56.95 -57.74
N THR A 401 33.33 57.44 -57.12
CA THR A 401 32.58 58.64 -57.57
C THR A 401 33.26 59.97 -57.22
N LYS A 402 34.18 60.03 -56.23
CA LYS A 402 35.08 61.17 -56.01
C LYS A 402 36.44 60.87 -56.66
N GLY A 403 36.68 61.44 -57.85
CA GLY A 403 37.89 61.22 -58.65
C GLY A 403 39.23 61.33 -57.89
N PRO A 404 40.32 60.78 -58.45
CA PRO A 404 41.52 60.47 -57.69
C PRO A 404 42.30 61.74 -57.31
N CYS A 405 42.12 62.21 -56.08
CA CYS A 405 43.07 63.12 -55.44
C CYS A 405 44.35 62.33 -55.13
N ARG A 406 45.37 62.55 -55.97
CA ARG A 406 46.76 62.12 -55.79
C ARG A 406 47.28 62.57 -54.42
N ILE A 407 47.60 61.64 -53.53
CA ILE A 407 48.52 61.90 -52.41
C ILE A 407 49.61 60.82 -52.45
N HIS A 408 50.84 61.31 -52.49
CA HIS A 408 52.10 60.59 -52.57
C HIS A 408 52.28 59.59 -51.43
N THR A 409 52.80 58.42 -51.80
CA THR A 409 53.47 57.47 -50.91
C THR A 409 54.76 58.10 -50.36
N GLY A 410 54.90 58.12 -49.04
CA GLY A 410 56.12 58.53 -48.34
C GLY A 410 56.42 57.56 -47.22
N HIS A 411 57.43 56.71 -47.44
CA HIS A 411 58.15 55.89 -46.45
C HIS A 411 58.32 56.55 -45.08
N LYS A 412 58.28 55.77 -43.99
CA LYS A 412 59.46 55.45 -43.15
C LYS A 412 59.09 54.59 -41.93
N ASN A 413 60.11 53.84 -41.51
CA ASN A 413 60.12 52.74 -40.55
C ASN A 413 59.99 53.17 -39.07
N HIS A 414 59.80 52.11 -38.27
CA HIS A 414 60.29 51.88 -36.89
C HIS A 414 59.31 52.06 -35.71
N PRO A 415 59.51 51.29 -34.62
CA PRO A 415 58.46 50.59 -33.89
C PRO A 415 58.35 51.14 -32.45
N GLN A 416 57.23 50.93 -31.77
CA GLN A 416 57.26 51.09 -30.31
C GLN A 416 56.22 50.22 -29.62
N ARG A 417 56.79 49.25 -28.90
CA ARG A 417 56.27 48.55 -27.72
C ARG A 417 55.67 49.55 -26.71
N LEU A 418 54.47 49.25 -26.23
CA LEU A 418 53.82 49.63 -24.96
C LEU A 418 52.55 48.74 -24.92
N GLU A 419 52.43 47.65 -24.15
CA GLU A 419 52.44 47.50 -22.70
C GLU A 419 51.48 48.45 -21.98
N THR A 420 50.26 47.96 -21.71
CA THR A 420 49.28 48.44 -20.71
C THR A 420 48.32 47.25 -20.51
N ASP A 421 48.55 46.35 -19.56
CA ASP A 421 48.31 46.46 -18.12
C ASP A 421 46.84 46.80 -17.78
N VAL A 422 46.06 45.79 -17.38
CA VAL A 422 45.16 45.85 -16.22
C VAL A 422 44.98 44.43 -15.68
N ALA A 423 45.72 44.12 -14.61
CA ALA A 423 45.32 43.09 -13.66
C ALA A 423 44.43 43.70 -12.57
N GLU A 424 43.25 43.09 -12.40
CA GLU A 424 42.64 42.72 -11.12
C GLU A 424 42.11 43.77 -10.11
N VAL A 425 41.26 43.24 -9.22
CA VAL A 425 40.82 43.74 -7.91
C VAL A 425 39.57 44.64 -7.87
N LEU A 426 38.40 44.07 -7.51
CA LEU A 426 37.89 44.15 -6.12
C LEU A 426 36.53 43.45 -5.92
N LEU A 427 36.51 42.72 -4.81
CA LEU A 427 35.47 41.93 -4.18
C LEU A 427 34.30 42.80 -3.66
N ARG A 428 33.09 42.22 -3.63
CA ARG A 428 32.21 42.26 -2.44
C ARG A 428 31.22 41.09 -2.43
N ALA A 429 31.53 40.10 -1.58
CA ALA A 429 30.54 39.28 -0.87
C ALA A 429 31.13 38.93 0.50
N ASP A 430 30.70 39.68 1.51
CA ASP A 430 30.68 39.30 2.93
C ASP A 430 29.48 38.35 3.13
N THR A 431 29.42 37.29 3.94
CA THR A 431 30.17 36.85 5.11
C THR A 431 29.84 35.36 5.40
N SER A 432 30.73 34.73 6.20
CA SER A 432 30.44 33.71 7.22
C SER A 432 30.80 32.23 6.95
N SER A 433 31.90 31.84 7.62
CA SER A 433 32.00 30.73 8.58
C SER A 433 32.86 29.49 8.23
N THR A 434 34.11 29.55 8.74
CA THR A 434 34.70 28.63 9.74
C THR A 434 34.90 27.12 9.43
N ARG A 435 36.20 26.79 9.21
CA ARG A 435 37.02 25.63 9.70
C ARG A 435 36.81 24.18 9.17
N ARG A 436 37.85 23.76 8.41
CA ARG A 436 38.68 22.51 8.35
C ARG A 436 38.53 21.44 9.48
N PRO A 437 38.97 20.15 9.30
CA PRO A 437 40.26 19.66 8.68
C PRO A 437 40.13 18.45 7.70
N VAL A 438 40.99 18.18 6.69
CA VAL A 438 42.44 17.85 6.58
C VAL A 438 42.81 16.43 7.08
N LEU A 439 42.85 15.41 6.20
CA LEU A 439 44.01 14.58 5.73
C LEU A 439 43.64 13.21 5.11
N GLN A 440 44.28 12.94 3.96
CA GLN A 440 44.68 11.67 3.31
C GLN A 440 43.63 10.74 2.65
N PRO A 441 43.99 10.24 1.45
CA PRO A 441 44.02 8.78 1.25
C PRO A 441 45.36 8.28 0.69
N GLU A 442 45.81 7.16 1.22
CA GLU A 442 46.92 6.35 0.72
C GLU A 442 46.54 5.65 -0.59
N GLN A 443 47.50 5.54 -1.52
CA GLN A 443 47.50 4.52 -2.57
C GLN A 443 47.96 3.18 -1.99
N PRO A 444 47.61 2.07 -2.64
CA PRO A 444 48.70 1.30 -3.25
C PRO A 444 48.42 0.83 -4.69
N GLU A 445 49.54 0.71 -5.39
CA GLU A 445 49.71 0.15 -6.73
C GLU A 445 49.71 -1.38 -6.74
N ALA A 446 49.29 -1.97 -7.87
CA ALA A 446 50.02 -2.99 -8.66
C ALA A 446 49.11 -3.46 -9.81
N ASP A 447 49.44 -3.23 -11.09
CA ASP A 447 50.32 -4.04 -11.97
C ASP A 447 49.61 -5.37 -12.39
N ARG A 448 49.45 -5.80 -13.66
CA ARG A 448 50.06 -5.46 -14.95
C ARG A 448 49.33 -6.20 -16.11
N GLY A 449 49.27 -5.58 -17.30
CA GLY A 449 49.21 -6.21 -18.65
C GLY A 449 47.80 -6.53 -19.22
N ILE A 450 47.42 -6.19 -20.45
CA ILE A 450 48.17 -6.18 -21.73
C ILE A 450 47.57 -5.17 -22.73
N SER A 451 48.47 -4.38 -23.34
CA SER A 451 48.51 -3.73 -24.66
C SER A 451 47.25 -3.39 -25.47
N GLY A 452 47.08 -2.09 -25.77
CA GLY A 452 46.40 -1.54 -26.96
C GLY A 452 46.92 -0.12 -27.24
N PRO A 453 47.20 0.27 -28.50
CA PRO A 453 47.92 1.50 -28.82
C PRO A 453 47.06 2.76 -28.69
N ASP A 454 47.76 3.84 -28.36
CA ASP A 454 47.36 5.24 -28.37
C ASP A 454 46.55 5.60 -29.63
N LEU A 455 45.28 5.99 -29.44
CA LEU A 455 44.54 6.84 -30.38
C LEU A 455 43.96 8.02 -29.59
N ARG A 456 44.84 8.92 -29.15
CA ARG A 456 44.46 10.33 -28.99
C ARG A 456 44.11 10.87 -30.37
N GLY A 457 42.82 11.09 -30.58
CA GLY A 457 42.28 11.71 -31.79
C GLY A 457 41.29 10.81 -32.51
N GLN A 458 40.20 10.42 -31.86
CA GLN A 458 39.04 9.91 -32.56
C GLN A 458 37.88 10.88 -32.30
N GLY A 459 37.42 11.49 -33.39
CA GLY A 459 36.41 12.52 -33.38
C GLY A 459 35.13 12.01 -32.71
N GLN A 460 34.49 12.91 -31.97
CA GLN A 460 33.08 12.77 -31.65
C GLN A 460 32.32 12.84 -32.97
N GLY A 461 32.04 11.70 -33.60
CA GLY A 461 31.40 11.70 -34.92
C GLY A 461 31.54 10.42 -35.75
N ASP A 462 31.54 9.27 -35.11
CA ASP A 462 31.58 7.98 -35.81
C ASP A 462 30.37 7.13 -35.40
N LEU A 463 29.63 6.64 -36.40
CA LEU A 463 28.41 5.87 -36.22
C LEU A 463 28.71 4.37 -36.34
N HIS A 464 28.33 3.60 -35.32
CA HIS A 464 28.49 2.15 -35.31
C HIS A 464 27.14 1.45 -35.40
N CYS A 465 27.05 0.46 -36.27
CA CYS A 465 25.85 -0.40 -36.31
C CYS A 465 25.83 -1.26 -35.03
N PRO A 466 24.79 -1.19 -34.19
CA PRO A 466 24.73 -1.93 -32.93
C PRO A 466 24.59 -3.45 -33.12
N HIS A 467 24.29 -3.92 -34.35
CA HIS A 467 24.08 -5.34 -34.64
C HIS A 467 25.33 -6.04 -35.18
N CYS A 468 26.11 -5.41 -36.06
CA CYS A 468 27.32 -6.00 -36.62
C CYS A 468 28.61 -5.23 -36.29
N MET A 469 28.51 -4.16 -35.49
CA MET A 469 29.61 -3.27 -35.07
C MET A 469 30.37 -2.61 -36.24
N ARG A 470 29.81 -2.64 -37.45
CA ARG A 470 30.39 -2.00 -38.63
C ARG A 470 30.43 -0.49 -38.44
N PHE A 471 31.56 0.09 -38.82
CA PHE A 471 31.91 1.49 -38.64
C PHE A 471 31.49 2.32 -39.85
N PHE A 472 30.95 3.50 -39.58
CA PHE A 472 30.55 4.51 -40.56
C PHE A 472 31.00 5.88 -40.07
N HIS A 473 31.46 6.72 -40.98
CA HIS A 473 31.83 8.10 -40.65
C HIS A 473 30.58 8.98 -40.61
N ASP A 474 30.62 10.10 -39.89
CA ASP A 474 29.50 11.06 -39.81
C ASP A 474 28.97 11.55 -41.17
N GLU A 475 29.82 11.62 -42.19
CA GLU A 475 29.42 12.03 -43.55
C GLU A 475 28.59 10.96 -44.29
N GLU A 476 28.59 9.72 -43.78
CA GLU A 476 27.94 8.55 -44.37
C GLU A 476 26.61 8.20 -43.67
N GLY A 477 25.98 9.17 -42.98
CA GLY A 477 24.78 8.95 -42.16
C GLY A 477 23.60 8.28 -42.91
N GLU A 478 23.40 8.60 -44.19
CA GLU A 478 22.36 7.93 -45.00
C GLU A 478 22.71 6.47 -45.32
N GLU A 479 24.00 6.16 -45.50
CA GLU A 479 24.48 4.79 -45.72
C GLU A 479 24.47 3.98 -44.43
N PHE A 480 24.77 4.61 -43.29
CA PHE A 480 24.59 4.04 -41.97
C PHE A 480 23.13 3.67 -41.72
N LEU A 481 22.17 4.56 -41.99
CA LEU A 481 20.74 4.27 -41.78
C LEU A 481 20.24 3.18 -42.73
N ARG A 482 20.70 3.17 -43.99
CA ARG A 482 20.43 2.08 -44.94
C ARG A 482 21.01 0.76 -44.44
N HIS A 483 22.25 0.78 -43.96
CA HIS A 483 22.89 -0.40 -43.41
C HIS A 483 22.23 -0.90 -42.12
N VAL A 484 21.81 -0.02 -41.20
CA VAL A 484 21.08 -0.42 -39.99
C VAL A 484 19.72 -1.01 -40.36
N SER A 485 19.02 -0.45 -41.35
CA SER A 485 17.76 -1.04 -41.82
C SER A 485 17.92 -2.37 -42.55
N GLU A 486 19.07 -2.63 -43.15
CA GLU A 486 19.44 -3.92 -43.75
C GLU A 486 20.01 -4.92 -42.71
N CYS A 487 20.72 -4.45 -41.68
CA CYS A 487 21.39 -5.26 -40.67
C CYS A 487 20.46 -5.65 -39.50
N CYS A 488 19.34 -4.94 -39.32
CA CYS A 488 18.28 -5.26 -38.36
C CYS A 488 17.16 -6.14 -38.94
N GLN A 489 17.24 -6.49 -40.24
CA GLN A 489 16.41 -7.53 -40.86
C GLN A 489 17.10 -8.88 -40.73
#